data_AF-A0A7K0A7Z5-F1
#
_entry.id   AF-A0A7K0A7Z5-F1
#
_cell.length_a   1.000
_cell.length_b   1.000
_cell.length_c   1.000
_cell.angle_alpha   90.00
_cell.angle_beta   90.00
_cell.angle_gamma   90.00
#
_symmetry.space_group_name_H-M   'P 1'
#
loop_
_entity.id
_entity.type
_entity.pdbx_description
1 polymer ?
#
loop_
_entity_poly.entity_id
_entity_poly.type
_entity_poly.pdbx_seq_one_letter_code
_entity_poly.pdbx_strand_id
1 'polypeptide(L)'
;MARRGRTRLLTTILFTDVVDSTRLASEMGDGRWREVMSRHNKAVRRELRNFGGREIDTAGDGFFATFQDPDSALRCAVAITEAVRELGIEVRAGVHVGEAEVAGKQMRGIAVHIGARVMSMATGGRVFATGTVKDLVAGAGVSFRDRGRHEIKGVPGEWQVLEVTDVEGMQRTALLEEDEAASRRADITPPPLVKQRLPLALALVAILTALSSIVVLSIRGNGSLDSLPANSIGRIDAVSGDVKEAFQLDLSPQAMTVEGGVVWIISLEARTLTKLDPEAERLGPAIATQGAPSDIAMEDSGRLWVTNQFEGTVVTFDSDPLRLEDSVSVGAGATGIAIGEGAIWVVTGVEPALIRIDPATREKEVVLDADDLEASPQGVTVGGGSVWVVAGRTLTQVDPTERQIVHRSNLRFDSQTVAFGEGFLWAVHGGSDTVSKVDAGTLQAVAIPVGNGPRDVAVGGGSAWVTNSEDGTVSRIDPSSNEVSTIRVGHSPRAVSVENGSVFVAVARR
;
A
#
# COMPACT_ATOMS: atom_id res chain seq x y z
N MET A 1 -32.11 9.06 21.62
CA MET A 1 -31.58 9.04 20.24
C MET A 1 -30.85 7.71 20.03
N ALA A 2 -31.22 6.95 19.00
CA ALA A 2 -30.77 5.58 18.80
C ALA A 2 -29.30 5.50 18.34
N ARG A 3 -28.48 4.67 19.02
CA ARG A 3 -27.16 4.20 18.56
C ARG A 3 -27.30 3.70 17.11
N ARG A 4 -26.64 4.34 16.13
CA ARG A 4 -26.38 3.66 14.84
C ARG A 4 -25.43 2.51 15.15
N GLY A 5 -25.95 1.29 15.13
CA GLY A 5 -25.32 0.12 15.71
C GLY A 5 -24.09 -0.35 14.93
N ARG A 6 -22.94 -0.41 15.61
CA ARG A 6 -21.88 -1.36 15.25
C ARG A 6 -22.52 -2.74 15.27
N THR A 7 -22.59 -3.39 14.12
CA THR A 7 -23.13 -4.75 14.02
C THR A 7 -21.93 -5.69 14.09
N ARG A 8 -21.83 -6.44 15.19
CA ARG A 8 -20.96 -7.61 15.24
C ARG A 8 -21.64 -8.71 14.46
N LEU A 9 -20.89 -9.30 13.53
CA LEU A 9 -21.33 -10.49 12.83
C LEU A 9 -20.24 -11.54 12.89
N LEU A 10 -20.68 -12.77 13.12
CA LEU A 10 -19.87 -13.94 12.88
C LEU A 10 -19.69 -14.07 11.37
N THR A 11 -18.45 -14.11 10.91
CA THR A 11 -18.13 -14.20 9.48
C THR A 11 -16.92 -15.09 9.28
N THR A 12 -16.83 -15.68 8.09
CA THR A 12 -15.60 -16.31 7.65
C THR A 12 -14.75 -15.29 6.89
N ILE A 13 -13.45 -15.35 7.11
CA ILE A 13 -12.44 -14.47 6.53
C ILE A 13 -11.46 -15.33 5.74
N LEU A 14 -11.14 -14.88 4.53
CA LEU A 14 -10.13 -15.45 3.64
C LEU A 14 -9.06 -14.39 3.36
N PHE A 15 -7.80 -14.76 3.59
CA PHE A 15 -6.64 -14.02 3.10
C PHE A 15 -5.89 -14.85 2.07
N THR A 16 -5.42 -14.22 1.01
CA THR A 16 -4.50 -14.83 0.03
C THR A 16 -3.32 -13.92 -0.23
N ASP A 17 -2.18 -14.51 -0.61
CA ASP A 17 -0.97 -13.80 -1.00
C ASP A 17 -0.17 -14.65 -2.00
N VAL A 18 0.51 -14.01 -2.96
CA VAL A 18 1.33 -14.72 -3.95
C VAL A 18 2.68 -15.06 -3.36
N VAL A 19 3.10 -16.32 -3.52
CA VAL A 19 4.40 -16.78 -3.03
C VAL A 19 5.51 -16.31 -3.95
N ASP A 20 6.62 -15.85 -3.36
CA ASP A 20 7.81 -15.37 -4.06
C ASP A 20 7.54 -14.25 -5.09
N SER A 21 6.46 -13.48 -4.91
CA SER A 21 6.04 -12.47 -5.89
C SER A 21 7.14 -11.49 -6.28
N THR A 22 7.94 -11.05 -5.31
CA THR A 22 9.10 -10.16 -5.55
C THR A 22 10.19 -10.81 -6.41
N ARG A 23 10.49 -12.09 -6.19
CA ARG A 23 11.48 -12.84 -7.00
C ARG A 23 10.95 -13.04 -8.42
N LEU A 24 9.70 -13.48 -8.54
CA LEU A 24 9.05 -13.74 -9.83
C LEU A 24 8.91 -12.45 -10.67
N ALA A 25 8.53 -11.33 -10.05
CA ALA A 25 8.48 -10.04 -10.72
C ALA A 25 9.84 -9.65 -11.31
N SER A 26 10.91 -9.84 -10.53
CA SER A 26 12.30 -9.52 -10.93
C SER A 26 12.80 -10.40 -12.08
N GLU A 27 12.51 -11.71 -12.05
CA GLU A 27 12.96 -12.66 -13.10
C GLU A 27 12.20 -12.47 -14.43
N MET A 28 10.91 -12.13 -14.37
CA MET A 28 10.03 -12.08 -15.55
C MET A 28 9.99 -10.72 -16.24
N GLY A 29 10.33 -9.66 -15.51
CA GLY A 29 10.20 -8.27 -15.92
C GLY A 29 8.75 -7.76 -15.87
N ASP A 30 8.61 -6.45 -15.64
CA ASP A 30 7.35 -5.76 -15.36
C ASP A 30 6.24 -5.96 -16.39
N GLY A 31 6.60 -6.13 -17.66
CA GLY A 31 5.65 -6.32 -18.75
C GLY A 31 4.85 -7.60 -18.55
N ARG A 32 5.56 -8.69 -18.30
CA ARG A 32 5.00 -10.04 -18.16
C ARG A 32 4.36 -10.23 -16.80
N TRP A 33 5.02 -9.77 -15.74
CA TRP A 33 4.47 -9.86 -14.39
C TRP A 33 3.13 -9.13 -14.25
N ARG A 34 2.97 -7.93 -14.85
CA ARG A 34 1.67 -7.22 -14.86
C ARG A 34 0.57 -8.03 -15.52
N GLU A 35 0.86 -8.72 -16.61
CA GLU A 35 -0.12 -9.58 -17.28
C GLU A 35 -0.47 -10.79 -16.41
N VAL A 36 0.53 -11.40 -15.73
CA VAL A 36 0.31 -12.45 -14.73
C VAL A 36 -0.59 -11.93 -13.60
N MET A 37 -0.31 -10.76 -13.02
CA MET A 37 -1.11 -10.15 -11.96
C MET A 37 -2.52 -9.76 -12.42
N SER A 38 -2.67 -9.24 -13.64
CA SER A 38 -3.98 -8.96 -14.24
C SER A 38 -4.83 -10.23 -14.37
N ARG A 39 -4.23 -11.33 -14.84
CA ARG A 39 -4.88 -12.64 -14.93
C ARG A 39 -5.17 -13.24 -13.55
N HIS A 40 -4.23 -13.10 -12.61
CA HIS A 40 -4.37 -13.51 -11.23
C HIS A 40 -5.57 -12.82 -10.57
N ASN A 41 -5.62 -11.47 -10.60
CA ASN A 41 -6.72 -10.69 -10.02
C ASN A 41 -8.07 -11.05 -10.64
N LYS A 42 -8.10 -11.31 -11.96
CA LYS A 42 -9.32 -11.78 -12.64
C LYS A 42 -9.74 -13.18 -12.19
N ALA A 43 -8.79 -14.10 -12.03
CA ALA A 43 -9.04 -15.45 -11.54
C ALA A 43 -9.57 -15.42 -10.10
N VAL A 44 -8.91 -14.69 -9.20
CA VAL A 44 -9.34 -14.54 -7.79
C VAL A 44 -10.75 -13.97 -7.73
N ARG A 45 -11.03 -12.85 -8.40
CA ARG A 45 -12.37 -12.24 -8.39
C ARG A 45 -13.44 -13.14 -9.02
N ARG A 46 -13.07 -13.98 -10.00
CA ARG A 46 -13.99 -14.97 -10.56
C ARG A 46 -14.36 -16.01 -9.51
N GLU A 47 -13.38 -16.58 -8.82
CA GLU A 47 -13.66 -17.58 -7.79
C GLU A 47 -14.41 -16.97 -6.59
N LEU A 48 -14.06 -15.75 -6.16
CA LEU A 48 -14.85 -15.03 -5.14
C LEU A 48 -16.32 -14.93 -5.55
N ARG A 49 -16.63 -14.59 -6.82
CA ARG A 49 -18.03 -14.58 -7.29
C ARG A 49 -18.66 -15.97 -7.34
N ASN A 50 -17.92 -16.99 -7.76
CA ASN A 50 -18.42 -18.36 -7.87
C ASN A 50 -18.84 -18.95 -6.51
N PHE A 51 -18.12 -18.59 -5.45
CA PHE A 51 -18.34 -19.09 -4.10
C PHE A 51 -19.00 -18.07 -3.15
N GLY A 52 -19.57 -16.98 -3.70
CA GLY A 52 -20.31 -15.99 -2.90
C GLY A 52 -19.45 -15.16 -1.94
N GLY A 53 -18.14 -15.06 -2.19
CA GLY A 53 -17.21 -14.23 -1.44
C GLY A 53 -17.33 -12.75 -1.78
N ARG A 54 -17.16 -11.90 -0.75
CA ARG A 54 -17.11 -10.45 -0.87
C ARG A 54 -15.71 -9.93 -0.60
N GLU A 55 -15.08 -9.36 -1.63
CA GLU A 55 -13.81 -8.62 -1.54
C GLU A 55 -13.98 -7.43 -0.57
N ILE A 56 -13.10 -7.34 0.43
CA ILE A 56 -13.05 -6.23 1.39
C ILE A 56 -11.90 -5.30 1.05
N ASP A 57 -10.71 -5.85 0.84
CA ASP A 57 -9.50 -5.11 0.54
C ASP A 57 -8.56 -5.93 -0.36
N THR A 58 -7.66 -5.25 -1.08
CA THR A 58 -6.62 -5.84 -1.92
C THR A 58 -5.35 -4.99 -1.77
N ALA A 59 -4.20 -5.62 -1.55
CA ALA A 59 -2.92 -4.90 -1.66
C ALA A 59 -1.96 -5.67 -2.56
N GLY A 60 -1.64 -5.09 -3.72
CA GLY A 60 -0.76 -5.68 -4.72
C GLY A 60 -1.27 -7.02 -5.23
N ASP A 61 -0.65 -8.07 -4.72
CA ASP A 61 -0.81 -9.49 -5.04
C ASP A 61 -1.61 -10.29 -3.97
N GLY A 62 -2.05 -9.63 -2.90
CA GLY A 62 -2.85 -10.23 -1.83
C GLY A 62 -4.31 -9.75 -1.78
N PHE A 63 -5.21 -10.63 -1.35
CA PHE A 63 -6.65 -10.35 -1.19
C PHE A 63 -7.13 -10.61 0.23
N PHE A 64 -8.03 -9.75 0.71
CA PHE A 64 -8.86 -9.96 1.89
C PHE A 64 -10.34 -10.03 1.48
N ALA A 65 -10.97 -11.18 1.74
CA ALA A 65 -12.37 -11.42 1.43
C ALA A 65 -13.14 -12.03 2.61
N THR A 66 -14.46 -11.92 2.55
CA THR A 66 -15.39 -12.41 3.57
C THR A 66 -16.46 -13.30 2.98
N PHE A 67 -16.91 -14.29 3.76
CA PHE A 67 -17.93 -15.26 3.40
C PHE A 67 -18.91 -15.45 4.55
N GLN A 68 -20.15 -15.83 4.23
CA GLN A 68 -21.17 -16.14 5.23
C GLN A 68 -20.94 -17.50 5.89
N ASP A 69 -20.37 -18.46 5.15
CA ASP A 69 -20.10 -19.81 5.62
C ASP A 69 -18.64 -20.24 5.38
N PRO A 70 -18.07 -21.10 6.23
CA PRO A 70 -16.68 -21.53 6.12
C PRO A 70 -16.40 -22.52 4.98
N ASP A 71 -17.38 -23.32 4.57
CA ASP A 71 -17.20 -24.27 3.46
C ASP A 71 -16.93 -23.54 2.14
N SER A 72 -17.74 -22.53 1.83
CA SER A 72 -17.56 -21.69 0.63
C SER A 72 -16.21 -20.98 0.61
N ALA A 73 -15.74 -20.50 1.77
CA ALA A 73 -14.42 -19.87 1.87
C ALA A 73 -13.27 -20.86 1.60
N LEU A 74 -13.35 -22.08 2.14
CA LEU A 74 -12.34 -23.13 1.91
C LEU A 74 -12.33 -23.58 0.45
N ARG A 75 -13.51 -23.83 -0.12
CA ARG A 75 -13.69 -24.17 -1.54
C ARG A 75 -13.14 -23.07 -2.43
N CYS A 76 -13.46 -21.81 -2.13
CA CYS A 76 -12.92 -20.66 -2.85
C CYS A 76 -11.40 -20.60 -2.76
N ALA A 77 -10.82 -20.78 -1.56
CA ALA A 77 -9.38 -20.75 -1.37
C ALA A 77 -8.67 -21.83 -2.19
N VAL A 78 -9.21 -23.06 -2.18
CA VAL A 78 -8.68 -24.16 -3.00
C VAL A 78 -8.83 -23.85 -4.48
N ALA A 79 -10.01 -23.39 -4.93
CA ALA A 79 -10.23 -23.01 -6.33
C ALA A 79 -9.28 -21.90 -6.80
N ILE A 80 -9.00 -20.91 -5.95
CA ILE A 80 -8.01 -19.87 -6.21
C ILE A 80 -6.61 -20.49 -6.38
N THR A 81 -6.19 -21.39 -5.48
CA THR A 81 -4.89 -22.06 -5.61
C THR A 81 -4.76 -22.85 -6.91
N GLU A 82 -5.82 -23.49 -7.40
CA GLU A 82 -5.80 -24.21 -8.67
C GLU A 82 -5.82 -23.25 -9.87
N ALA A 83 -6.69 -22.23 -9.85
CA ALA A 83 -6.85 -21.31 -10.98
C ALA A 83 -5.57 -20.51 -11.29
N VAL A 84 -4.79 -20.17 -10.26
CA VAL A 84 -3.56 -19.40 -10.43
C VAL A 84 -2.36 -20.25 -10.86
N ARG A 85 -2.41 -21.58 -10.69
CA ARG A 85 -1.39 -22.50 -11.22
C ARG A 85 -1.36 -22.54 -12.74
N GLU A 86 -2.46 -22.23 -13.42
CA GLU A 86 -2.45 -22.03 -14.87
C GLU A 86 -1.52 -20.88 -15.29
N LEU A 87 -1.26 -19.94 -14.37
CA LEU A 87 -0.36 -18.81 -14.58
C LEU A 87 1.09 -19.11 -14.17
N GLY A 88 1.37 -20.34 -13.70
CA GLY A 88 2.67 -20.75 -13.18
C GLY A 88 3.06 -20.02 -11.88
N ILE A 89 2.10 -19.51 -11.12
CA ILE A 89 2.32 -18.92 -9.80
C ILE A 89 1.62 -19.76 -8.73
N GLU A 90 2.14 -19.68 -7.51
CA GLU A 90 1.57 -20.31 -6.32
C GLU A 90 1.06 -19.22 -5.38
N VAL A 91 -0.07 -19.48 -4.74
CA VAL A 91 -0.61 -18.61 -3.69
C VAL A 91 -0.72 -19.39 -2.40
N ARG A 92 -0.55 -18.69 -1.28
CA ARG A 92 -0.87 -19.20 0.04
C ARG A 92 -2.18 -18.58 0.51
N ALA A 93 -2.95 -19.32 1.29
CA ALA A 93 -4.23 -18.84 1.81
C ALA A 93 -4.44 -19.20 3.27
N GLY A 94 -5.15 -18.33 4.00
CA GLY A 94 -5.56 -18.54 5.37
C GLY A 94 -7.05 -18.28 5.57
N VAL A 95 -7.73 -19.20 6.24
CA VAL A 95 -9.17 -19.13 6.52
C VAL A 95 -9.43 -19.17 8.02
N HIS A 96 -10.31 -18.28 8.49
CA HIS A 96 -10.72 -18.23 9.89
C HIS A 96 -12.19 -17.83 10.02
N VAL A 97 -12.87 -18.35 11.05
CA VAL A 97 -14.21 -17.89 11.45
C VAL A 97 -14.13 -17.23 12.81
N GLY A 98 -14.65 -16.02 12.91
CA GLY A 98 -14.77 -15.31 14.17
C GLY A 98 -15.69 -14.11 14.08
N GLU A 99 -15.96 -13.49 15.22
CA GLU A 99 -16.72 -12.25 15.26
C GLU A 99 -15.88 -11.10 14.70
N ALA A 100 -16.46 -10.37 13.77
CA ALA A 100 -15.90 -9.16 13.23
C ALA A 100 -16.92 -8.01 13.35
N GLU A 101 -16.41 -6.82 13.63
CA GLU A 101 -17.19 -5.60 13.58
C GLU A 101 -17.22 -5.07 12.15
N VAL A 102 -18.42 -4.79 11.65
CA VAL A 102 -18.61 -4.22 10.32
C VAL A 102 -19.08 -2.78 10.44
N ALA A 103 -18.30 -1.89 9.84
CA ALA A 103 -18.57 -0.47 9.69
C ALA A 103 -18.49 -0.10 8.19
N GLY A 104 -19.62 -0.11 7.51
CA GLY A 104 -19.68 0.15 6.07
C GLY A 104 -19.00 -0.95 5.24
N LYS A 105 -17.96 -0.58 4.48
CA LYS A 105 -17.14 -1.52 3.68
C LYS A 105 -15.94 -2.09 4.46
N GLN A 106 -15.64 -1.55 5.63
CA GLN A 106 -14.48 -1.95 6.44
C GLN A 106 -14.86 -3.06 7.43
N MET A 107 -13.96 -4.02 7.63
CA MET A 107 -14.13 -5.12 8.57
C MET A 107 -12.95 -5.18 9.54
N ARG A 108 -13.25 -5.36 10.83
CA ARG A 108 -12.28 -5.28 11.93
C ARG A 108 -12.52 -6.33 12.98
N GLY A 109 -11.50 -6.57 13.79
CA GLY A 109 -11.58 -7.42 14.98
C GLY A 109 -10.58 -8.56 14.96
N ILE A 110 -10.50 -9.28 16.08
CA ILE A 110 -9.49 -10.32 16.30
C ILE A 110 -9.52 -11.42 15.23
N ALA A 111 -10.69 -11.69 14.66
CA ALA A 111 -10.88 -12.64 13.57
C ALA A 111 -10.06 -12.28 12.32
N VAL A 112 -9.95 -10.98 12.00
CA VAL A 112 -9.17 -10.50 10.85
C VAL A 112 -7.68 -10.79 11.05
N HIS A 113 -7.16 -10.53 12.25
CA HIS A 113 -5.74 -10.78 12.56
C HIS A 113 -5.40 -12.25 12.57
N ILE A 114 -6.28 -13.08 13.14
CA ILE A 114 -6.10 -14.54 13.12
C ILE A 114 -6.06 -15.03 11.67
N GLY A 115 -6.99 -14.58 10.81
CA GLY A 115 -7.01 -14.94 9.39
C GLY A 115 -5.72 -14.59 8.66
N ALA A 116 -5.24 -13.36 8.80
CA ALA A 116 -4.01 -12.89 8.14
C ALA A 116 -2.78 -13.67 8.63
N ARG A 117 -2.68 -13.94 9.94
CA ARG A 117 -1.54 -14.68 10.52
C ARG A 117 -1.58 -16.16 10.14
N VAL A 118 -2.76 -16.78 10.09
CA VAL A 118 -2.93 -18.15 9.59
C VAL A 118 -2.49 -18.26 8.12
N MET A 119 -2.79 -17.26 7.28
CA MET A 119 -2.29 -17.20 5.90
C MET A 119 -0.76 -17.13 5.86
N SER A 120 -0.15 -16.27 6.68
CA SER A 120 1.31 -16.09 6.72
C SER A 120 2.08 -17.37 7.09
N MET A 121 1.46 -18.28 7.83
CA MET A 121 2.02 -19.59 8.20
C MET A 121 1.90 -20.63 7.06
N ALA A 122 1.05 -20.38 6.06
CA ALA A 122 0.84 -21.29 4.94
C ALA A 122 2.00 -21.22 3.93
N THR A 123 2.42 -22.39 3.45
CA THR A 123 3.37 -22.53 2.36
C THR A 123 2.67 -22.42 0.99
N GLY A 124 3.41 -22.20 -0.08
CA GLY A 124 2.86 -22.07 -1.44
C GLY A 124 1.94 -23.23 -1.83
N GLY A 125 0.78 -22.88 -2.41
CA GLY A 125 -0.24 -23.82 -2.86
C GLY A 125 -1.05 -24.47 -1.76
N ARG A 126 -0.86 -24.04 -0.52
CA ARG A 126 -1.56 -24.58 0.65
C ARG A 126 -2.56 -23.56 1.19
N VAL A 127 -3.68 -24.11 1.65
CA VAL A 127 -4.72 -23.39 2.38
C VAL A 127 -4.64 -23.83 3.83
N PHE A 128 -4.39 -22.91 4.73
CA PHE A 128 -4.42 -23.15 6.16
C PHE A 128 -5.71 -22.61 6.77
N ALA A 129 -6.16 -23.25 7.84
CA ALA A 129 -7.36 -22.86 8.56
C ALA A 129 -7.19 -23.06 10.06
N THR A 130 -7.95 -22.33 10.87
CA THR A 130 -8.01 -22.55 12.33
C THR A 130 -8.88 -23.75 12.71
N GLY A 131 -8.68 -24.30 13.92
CA GLY A 131 -9.54 -25.34 14.51
C GLY A 131 -11.05 -25.05 14.42
N THR A 132 -11.46 -23.80 14.71
CA THR A 132 -12.86 -23.36 14.61
C THR A 132 -13.48 -23.60 13.22
N VAL A 133 -12.69 -23.41 12.17
CA VAL A 133 -13.16 -23.64 10.79
C VAL A 133 -13.44 -25.12 10.57
N LYS A 134 -12.51 -26.01 10.99
CA LYS A 134 -12.65 -27.46 10.90
C LYS A 134 -13.91 -27.95 11.62
N ASP A 135 -14.16 -27.43 12.82
CA ASP A 135 -15.32 -27.82 13.63
C ASP A 135 -16.64 -27.42 12.96
N LEU A 136 -16.68 -26.25 12.31
CA LEU A 136 -17.88 -25.74 11.62
C LEU A 136 -18.16 -26.41 10.27
N VAL A 137 -17.15 -27.00 9.62
CA VAL A 137 -17.31 -27.70 8.33
C VAL A 137 -17.36 -29.22 8.48
N ALA A 138 -17.60 -29.72 9.70
CA ALA A 138 -17.76 -31.15 9.95
C ALA A 138 -18.89 -31.73 9.05
N GLY A 139 -18.53 -32.67 8.17
CA GLY A 139 -19.46 -33.27 7.21
C GLY A 139 -19.58 -32.54 5.87
N ALA A 140 -18.87 -31.43 5.64
CA ALA A 140 -18.86 -30.70 4.36
C ALA A 140 -17.93 -31.31 3.28
N GLY A 141 -17.35 -32.48 3.56
CA GLY A 141 -16.42 -33.16 2.65
C GLY A 141 -15.01 -32.56 2.61
N VAL A 142 -14.58 -31.87 3.67
CA VAL A 142 -13.22 -31.29 3.76
C VAL A 142 -12.32 -32.12 4.69
N SER A 143 -11.14 -32.50 4.20
CA SER A 143 -10.12 -33.20 4.98
C SER A 143 -8.99 -32.26 5.39
N PHE A 144 -8.48 -32.46 6.61
CA PHE A 144 -7.44 -31.62 7.20
C PHE A 144 -6.26 -32.45 7.72
N ARG A 145 -5.05 -31.88 7.64
CA ARG A 145 -3.86 -32.34 8.34
C ARG A 145 -3.50 -31.35 9.44
N ASP A 146 -3.28 -31.85 10.65
CA ASP A 146 -2.87 -31.03 11.79
C ASP A 146 -1.45 -30.48 11.57
N ARG A 147 -1.28 -29.16 11.75
CA ARG A 147 0.01 -28.46 11.72
C ARG A 147 0.46 -28.01 13.11
N GLY A 148 -0.24 -28.46 14.16
CA GLY A 148 0.08 -28.17 15.54
C GLY A 148 -0.61 -26.92 16.07
N ARG A 149 -0.27 -26.61 17.32
CA ARG A 149 -0.74 -25.42 18.03
C ARG A 149 0.32 -24.33 17.98
N HIS A 150 -0.12 -23.11 17.71
CA HIS A 150 0.74 -21.95 17.54
C HIS A 150 0.24 -20.80 18.39
N GLU A 151 1.16 -20.09 19.05
CA GLU A 151 0.86 -18.79 19.61
C GLU A 151 0.80 -17.76 18.49
N ILE A 152 -0.39 -17.25 18.23
CA ILE A 152 -0.59 -16.20 17.25
C ILE A 152 -0.29 -14.88 17.95
N LYS A 153 0.83 -14.23 17.61
CA LYS A 153 1.28 -12.96 18.20
C LYS A 153 0.12 -11.98 18.36
N GLY A 154 -0.18 -11.49 19.57
CA GLY A 154 -1.28 -10.54 19.80
C GLY A 154 -2.68 -11.16 19.92
N VAL A 155 -2.79 -12.50 19.94
CA VAL A 155 -4.04 -13.22 20.19
C VAL A 155 -3.81 -14.15 21.40
N PRO A 156 -4.61 -14.05 22.48
CA PRO A 156 -4.43 -14.89 23.65
C PRO A 156 -4.58 -16.39 23.33
N GLY A 157 -3.73 -17.19 23.97
CA GLY A 157 -3.80 -18.65 23.93
C GLY A 157 -3.13 -19.29 22.71
N GLU A 158 -3.15 -20.62 22.69
CA GLU A 158 -2.64 -21.42 21.59
C GLU A 158 -3.76 -21.77 20.61
N TRP A 159 -3.48 -21.61 19.32
CA TRP A 159 -4.45 -21.83 18.25
C TRP A 159 -4.02 -23.02 17.39
N GLN A 160 -4.93 -23.97 17.20
CA GLN A 160 -4.68 -25.09 16.28
C GLN A 160 -4.76 -24.59 14.85
N VAL A 161 -3.69 -24.86 14.08
CA VAL A 161 -3.60 -24.57 12.66
C VAL A 161 -3.65 -25.88 11.89
N LEU A 162 -4.45 -25.91 10.84
CA LEU A 162 -4.73 -27.09 10.04
C LEU A 162 -4.49 -26.78 8.57
N GLU A 163 -3.84 -27.68 7.86
CA GLU A 163 -3.71 -27.64 6.40
C GLU A 163 -4.90 -28.36 5.77
N VAL A 164 -5.58 -27.71 4.82
CA VAL A 164 -6.60 -28.36 3.99
C VAL A 164 -5.92 -29.33 3.03
N THR A 165 -6.19 -30.63 3.16
CA THR A 165 -5.59 -31.66 2.32
C THR A 165 -6.48 -32.08 1.16
N ASP A 166 -7.79 -32.10 1.35
CA ASP A 166 -8.75 -32.52 0.32
C ASP A 166 -10.10 -31.82 0.50
N VAL A 167 -10.83 -31.62 -0.59
CA VAL A 167 -12.18 -31.04 -0.61
C VAL A 167 -13.02 -31.81 -1.63
N GLU A 168 -14.09 -32.45 -1.18
CA GLU A 168 -14.94 -33.29 -2.01
C GLU A 168 -15.49 -32.51 -3.22
N GLY A 169 -15.35 -33.10 -4.41
CA GLY A 169 -15.78 -32.51 -5.67
C GLY A 169 -14.78 -31.51 -6.28
N MET A 170 -13.61 -31.30 -5.67
CA MET A 170 -12.54 -30.46 -6.23
C MET A 170 -11.34 -31.32 -6.62
N GLN A 171 -10.86 -31.14 -7.85
CA GLN A 171 -9.60 -31.73 -8.26
C GLN A 171 -8.46 -30.85 -7.75
N ARG A 172 -7.54 -31.44 -6.97
CA ARG A 172 -6.29 -30.78 -6.61
C ARG A 172 -5.18 -31.23 -7.55
N THR A 173 -4.55 -30.27 -8.21
CA THR A 173 -3.38 -30.54 -9.03
C THR A 173 -2.16 -30.67 -8.14
N ALA A 174 -1.17 -31.49 -8.55
CA ALA A 174 0.12 -31.48 -7.89
C ALA A 174 0.75 -30.08 -7.96
N LEU A 175 1.57 -29.73 -6.96
CA LEU A 175 2.39 -28.51 -7.04
C LEU A 175 3.25 -28.59 -8.30
N LEU A 176 3.35 -27.48 -9.01
CA LEU A 176 4.15 -27.42 -10.23
C LEU A 176 5.63 -27.52 -9.86
N GLU A 177 6.36 -28.36 -10.59
CA GLU A 177 7.82 -28.29 -10.59
C GLU A 177 8.25 -26.93 -11.17
N GLU A 178 9.36 -26.37 -10.67
CA GLU A 178 9.76 -25.00 -11.01
C GLU A 178 9.95 -24.80 -12.52
N ASP A 179 10.46 -25.81 -13.23
CA ASP A 179 10.64 -25.77 -14.69
C ASP A 179 9.30 -25.65 -15.44
N GLU A 180 8.26 -26.36 -14.99
CA GLU A 180 6.93 -26.28 -15.59
C GLU A 180 6.28 -24.93 -15.27
N ALA A 181 6.39 -24.48 -14.02
CA ALA A 181 5.88 -23.19 -13.58
C ALA A 181 6.53 -22.04 -14.38
N ALA A 182 7.86 -22.11 -14.59
CA ALA A 182 8.61 -21.17 -15.41
C ALA A 182 8.16 -21.20 -16.88
N SER A 183 7.89 -22.37 -17.46
CA SER A 183 7.39 -22.48 -18.84
C SER A 183 6.03 -21.82 -18.99
N ARG A 184 5.08 -22.10 -18.09
CA ARG A 184 3.74 -21.48 -18.11
C ARG A 184 3.81 -19.97 -17.98
N ARG A 185 4.69 -19.49 -17.10
CA ARG A 185 4.99 -18.06 -16.94
C ARG A 185 5.54 -17.46 -18.23
N ALA A 186 6.45 -18.14 -18.93
CA ALA A 186 7.06 -17.67 -20.17
C ALA A 186 6.06 -17.55 -21.33
N ASP A 187 5.07 -18.45 -21.39
CA ASP A 187 4.01 -18.46 -22.42
C ASP A 187 3.04 -17.28 -22.30
N ILE A 188 2.93 -16.69 -21.10
CA ILE A 188 2.16 -15.47 -20.88
C ILE A 188 2.89 -14.32 -21.58
N THR A 189 2.40 -13.95 -22.75
CA THR A 189 2.87 -12.80 -23.50
C THR A 189 2.01 -11.59 -23.17
N PRO A 190 2.62 -10.45 -22.79
CA PRO A 190 1.86 -9.21 -22.65
C PRO A 190 1.24 -8.83 -23.99
N PRO A 191 0.05 -8.21 -24.01
CA PRO A 191 -0.57 -7.77 -25.26
C PRO A 191 0.39 -6.87 -26.03
N PRO A 192 0.42 -6.95 -27.39
CA PRO A 192 1.34 -6.15 -28.18
C PRO A 192 1.09 -4.67 -27.90
N LEU A 193 2.14 -3.97 -27.44
CA LEU A 193 2.13 -2.52 -27.35
C LEU A 193 1.78 -1.97 -28.74
N VAL A 194 0.71 -1.18 -28.85
CA VAL A 194 0.37 -0.46 -30.07
C VAL A 194 1.50 0.54 -30.36
N LYS A 195 2.48 0.11 -31.17
CA LYS A 195 3.65 0.92 -31.54
C LYS A 195 3.22 2.02 -32.50
N GLN A 196 3.17 3.28 -32.05
CA GLN A 196 3.46 4.38 -32.96
C GLN A 196 4.92 4.23 -33.41
N ARG A 197 5.13 4.18 -34.73
CA ARG A 197 6.44 3.91 -35.34
C ARG A 197 7.39 5.09 -35.13
N LEU A 198 8.50 4.87 -34.43
CA LEU A 198 9.74 5.66 -34.58
C LEU A 198 10.94 4.70 -34.77
N PRO A 199 11.97 5.08 -35.53
CA PRO A 199 12.98 4.16 -36.04
C PRO A 199 14.04 3.78 -35.00
N LEU A 200 14.53 2.55 -35.12
CA LEU A 200 15.61 1.92 -34.35
C LEU A 200 16.93 2.67 -34.52
N ALA A 201 17.49 3.19 -33.43
CA ALA A 201 18.93 3.31 -33.26
C ALA A 201 19.27 3.27 -31.76
N LEU A 202 20.30 2.47 -31.43
CA LEU A 202 20.97 2.33 -30.12
C LEU A 202 20.35 1.37 -29.10
N ALA A 203 20.29 0.10 -29.52
CA ALA A 203 20.61 -1.01 -28.64
C ALA A 203 22.14 -1.08 -28.47
N LEU A 204 22.70 -0.54 -27.38
CA LEU A 204 24.09 -0.82 -26.98
C LEU A 204 24.47 -0.34 -25.56
N VAL A 205 23.80 -0.79 -24.50
CA VAL A 205 24.47 -0.94 -23.18
C VAL A 205 23.83 -2.11 -22.44
N ALA A 206 24.32 -3.31 -22.71
CA ALA A 206 24.21 -4.44 -21.81
C ALA A 206 25.63 -4.94 -21.56
N ILE A 207 25.89 -5.33 -20.30
CA ILE A 207 27.13 -5.88 -19.73
C ILE A 207 27.99 -4.84 -18.98
N LEU A 208 27.82 -4.80 -17.65
CA LEU A 208 28.89 -5.22 -16.71
C LEU A 208 28.32 -5.42 -15.30
N THR A 209 28.58 -6.61 -14.77
CA THR A 209 28.21 -7.10 -13.44
C THR A 209 29.07 -6.50 -12.33
N ALA A 210 28.44 -6.32 -11.16
CA ALA A 210 29.05 -6.30 -9.84
C ALA A 210 30.14 -5.24 -9.58
N LEU A 211 29.76 -3.97 -9.58
CA LEU A 211 30.14 -2.99 -8.57
C LEU A 211 29.16 -1.80 -8.69
N SER A 212 28.54 -1.48 -7.57
CA SER A 212 27.65 -0.35 -7.29
C SER A 212 27.78 0.86 -8.22
N SER A 213 26.83 1.01 -9.15
CA SER A 213 26.22 2.28 -9.65
C SER A 213 25.34 1.93 -10.85
N ILE A 214 24.03 1.89 -10.68
CA ILE A 214 23.10 1.83 -11.82
C ILE A 214 23.10 3.24 -12.42
N VAL A 215 23.47 3.36 -13.69
CA VAL A 215 23.40 4.61 -14.43
C VAL A 215 21.92 4.94 -14.62
N VAL A 216 21.46 6.03 -14.01
CA VAL A 216 20.09 6.53 -14.24
C VAL A 216 20.04 7.13 -15.63
N LEU A 217 19.06 6.72 -16.44
CA LEU A 217 18.77 7.42 -17.68
C LEU A 217 18.02 8.72 -17.33
N SER A 218 18.78 9.80 -17.15
CA SER A 218 18.25 11.15 -16.94
C SER A 218 17.84 11.74 -18.30
N ILE A 219 16.56 12.11 -18.44
CA ILE A 219 16.07 12.84 -19.61
C ILE A 219 15.91 14.30 -19.19
N ARG A 220 16.84 15.15 -19.64
CA ARG A 220 16.76 16.60 -19.47
C ARG A 220 16.32 17.26 -20.78
N GLY A 221 15.26 18.06 -20.71
CA GLY A 221 14.83 18.91 -21.82
C GLY A 221 15.48 20.29 -21.71
N ASN A 222 15.90 20.88 -22.85
CA ASN A 222 16.16 22.33 -22.92
C ASN A 222 14.85 23.17 -22.79
N GLY A 223 13.70 22.51 -22.61
CA GLY A 223 12.36 23.05 -22.35
C GLY A 223 11.54 22.05 -21.50
N SER A 224 10.23 22.28 -21.33
CA SER A 224 9.37 21.34 -20.58
C SER A 224 9.23 20.00 -21.32
N LEU A 225 9.31 18.89 -20.58
CA LEU A 225 8.92 17.57 -21.05
C LEU A 225 7.40 17.50 -21.17
N ASP A 226 6.91 16.82 -22.21
CA ASP A 226 5.47 16.64 -22.44
C ASP A 226 4.83 15.60 -21.50
N SER A 227 5.63 14.61 -21.07
CA SER A 227 5.21 13.55 -20.14
C SER A 227 6.43 12.85 -19.53
N LEU A 228 6.22 12.22 -18.38
CA LEU A 228 7.17 11.36 -17.69
C LEU A 228 7.07 9.92 -18.21
N PRO A 229 8.19 9.20 -18.35
CA PRO A 229 8.19 7.77 -18.62
C PRO A 229 7.49 6.97 -17.50
N ALA A 230 7.04 5.76 -17.81
CA ALA A 230 6.56 4.85 -16.77
C ALA A 230 7.68 4.45 -15.81
N ASN A 231 7.34 4.26 -14.53
CA ASN A 231 8.28 3.92 -13.46
C ASN A 231 9.42 4.95 -13.41
N SER A 232 9.09 6.21 -13.18
CA SER A 232 10.07 7.30 -13.12
C SER A 232 9.75 8.28 -12.00
N ILE A 233 10.75 9.06 -11.61
CA ILE A 233 10.56 10.28 -10.82
C ILE A 233 10.69 11.46 -11.77
N GLY A 234 9.69 12.34 -11.78
CA GLY A 234 9.76 13.62 -12.47
C GLY A 234 10.04 14.76 -11.52
N ARG A 235 10.84 15.74 -11.95
CA ARG A 235 11.02 17.01 -11.27
C ARG A 235 10.25 18.09 -12.03
N ILE A 236 9.32 18.74 -11.35
CA ILE A 236 8.48 19.81 -11.86
C ILE A 236 8.89 21.12 -11.17
N ASP A 237 9.01 22.20 -11.94
CA ASP A 237 9.20 23.54 -11.36
C ASP A 237 7.92 24.00 -10.68
N ALA A 238 7.99 24.33 -9.38
CA ALA A 238 6.80 24.67 -8.62
C ALA A 238 6.11 25.97 -9.09
N VAL A 239 6.84 26.86 -9.77
CA VAL A 239 6.31 28.16 -10.22
C VAL A 239 5.69 28.04 -11.59
N SER A 240 6.40 27.49 -12.57
CA SER A 240 5.90 27.38 -13.95
C SER A 240 5.01 26.16 -14.17
N GLY A 241 5.17 25.10 -13.37
CA GLY A 241 4.51 23.81 -13.61
C GLY A 241 5.15 22.99 -14.73
N ASP A 242 6.31 23.42 -15.25
CA ASP A 242 7.03 22.68 -16.29
C ASP A 242 7.65 21.43 -15.71
N VAL A 243 7.51 20.30 -16.42
CA VAL A 243 8.25 19.08 -16.12
C VAL A 243 9.67 19.25 -16.66
N LYS A 244 10.66 19.41 -15.79
CA LYS A 244 12.04 19.73 -16.18
C LYS A 244 12.87 18.48 -16.46
N GLU A 245 12.74 17.47 -15.60
CA GLU A 245 13.62 16.31 -15.59
C GLU A 245 12.83 15.05 -15.29
N ALA A 246 13.30 13.92 -15.81
CA ALA A 246 12.79 12.59 -15.49
C ALA A 246 13.94 11.62 -15.21
N PHE A 247 13.77 10.84 -14.15
CA PHE A 247 14.72 9.82 -13.69
C PHE A 247 14.07 8.46 -13.80
N GLN A 248 14.58 7.60 -14.68
CA GLN A 248 14.06 6.25 -14.84
C GLN A 248 14.33 5.43 -13.56
N LEU A 249 13.29 4.76 -13.08
CA LEU A 249 13.38 3.74 -12.03
C LEU A 249 13.29 2.35 -12.66
N ASP A 250 13.97 1.40 -12.01
CA ASP A 250 13.86 -0.02 -12.35
C ASP A 250 12.59 -0.66 -11.79
N LEU A 251 12.00 -0.04 -10.75
CA LEU A 251 10.91 -0.60 -9.96
C LEU A 251 9.73 0.36 -9.92
N SER A 252 8.53 -0.22 -9.77
CA SER A 252 7.29 0.55 -9.63
C SER A 252 7.27 1.29 -8.29
N PRO A 253 7.19 2.63 -8.28
CA PRO A 253 7.15 3.40 -7.03
C PRO A 253 5.78 3.25 -6.34
N GLN A 254 5.76 3.37 -5.01
CA GLN A 254 4.56 3.36 -4.19
C GLN A 254 4.38 4.70 -3.46
N ALA A 255 5.36 5.09 -2.66
CA ALA A 255 5.44 6.36 -1.94
C ALA A 255 6.88 6.90 -2.00
N MET A 256 7.05 8.18 -1.68
CA MET A 256 8.37 8.81 -1.66
C MET A 256 8.44 9.94 -0.64
N THR A 257 9.66 10.25 -0.20
CA THR A 257 9.98 11.47 0.54
C THR A 257 11.23 12.11 -0.05
N VAL A 258 11.40 13.42 0.15
CA VAL A 258 12.52 14.21 -0.37
C VAL A 258 13.12 15.03 0.75
N GLU A 259 14.44 14.96 0.89
CA GLU A 259 15.19 15.80 1.83
C GLU A 259 16.60 16.08 1.31
N GLY A 260 17.02 17.33 1.38
CA GLY A 260 18.31 17.79 0.88
C GLY A 260 18.48 17.56 -0.63
N GLY A 261 17.39 17.58 -1.40
CA GLY A 261 17.35 17.26 -2.82
C GLY A 261 17.46 15.77 -3.14
N VAL A 262 17.63 14.89 -2.14
CA VAL A 262 17.70 13.44 -2.31
C VAL A 262 16.30 12.86 -2.21
N VAL A 263 15.97 11.97 -3.14
CA VAL A 263 14.66 11.31 -3.19
C VAL A 263 14.77 9.89 -2.65
N TRP A 264 13.88 9.52 -1.74
CA TRP A 264 13.76 8.18 -1.18
C TRP A 264 12.45 7.56 -1.66
N ILE A 265 12.54 6.39 -2.29
CA ILE A 265 11.40 5.75 -2.94
C ILE A 265 11.19 4.37 -2.35
N ILE A 266 9.96 4.08 -1.93
CA ILE A 266 9.55 2.71 -1.61
C ILE A 266 8.83 2.07 -2.80
N SER A 267 9.08 0.79 -3.01
CA SER A 267 8.36 -0.05 -3.97
C SER A 267 7.63 -1.16 -3.24
N LEU A 268 6.30 -1.16 -3.33
CA LEU A 268 5.46 -2.21 -2.73
C LEU A 268 5.73 -3.57 -3.37
N GLU A 269 5.77 -3.61 -4.70
CA GLU A 269 5.97 -4.83 -5.49
C GLU A 269 7.34 -5.47 -5.22
N ALA A 270 8.38 -4.64 -5.18
CA ALA A 270 9.73 -5.10 -4.92
C ALA A 270 10.06 -5.23 -3.43
N ARG A 271 9.20 -4.71 -2.55
CA ARG A 271 9.40 -4.64 -1.09
C ARG A 271 10.73 -3.97 -0.71
N THR A 272 11.09 -2.90 -1.41
CA THR A 272 12.38 -2.22 -1.28
C THR A 272 12.25 -0.72 -1.02
N LEU A 273 13.31 -0.16 -0.45
CA LEU A 273 13.60 1.26 -0.34
C LEU A 273 14.85 1.57 -1.19
N THR A 274 14.79 2.63 -2.00
CA THR A 274 15.88 3.04 -2.89
C THR A 274 16.19 4.54 -2.72
N LYS A 275 17.47 4.88 -2.67
CA LYS A 275 17.99 6.25 -2.73
C LYS A 275 18.12 6.70 -4.19
N LEU A 276 17.61 7.87 -4.55
CA LEU A 276 17.92 8.56 -5.79
C LEU A 276 18.56 9.90 -5.44
N ASP A 277 19.76 10.14 -5.96
CA ASP A 277 20.42 11.44 -5.95
C ASP A 277 20.23 12.08 -7.34
N PRO A 278 19.29 13.02 -7.51
CA PRO A 278 19.00 13.66 -8.79
C PRO A 278 20.18 14.46 -9.34
N GLU A 279 20.95 15.11 -8.46
CA GLU A 279 22.07 15.96 -8.87
C GLU A 279 23.27 15.12 -9.31
N ALA A 280 23.52 14.00 -8.63
CA ALA A 280 24.52 13.02 -9.05
C ALA A 280 24.01 12.05 -10.14
N GLU A 281 22.74 12.13 -10.54
CA GLU A 281 22.04 11.21 -11.45
C GLU A 281 22.28 9.73 -11.09
N ARG A 282 22.22 9.42 -9.79
CA ARG A 282 22.63 8.12 -9.26
C ARG A 282 21.52 7.47 -8.46
N LEU A 283 21.19 6.24 -8.86
CA LEU A 283 20.33 5.35 -8.09
C LEU A 283 21.21 4.49 -7.18
N GLY A 284 20.95 4.56 -5.88
CA GLY A 284 21.55 3.70 -4.88
C GLY A 284 21.01 2.27 -4.95
N PRO A 285 21.62 1.33 -4.19
CA PRO A 285 21.10 -0.02 -4.10
C PRO A 285 19.69 -0.03 -3.49
N ALA A 286 18.84 -0.92 -3.99
CA ALA A 286 17.55 -1.22 -3.38
C ALA A 286 17.76 -2.08 -2.12
N ILE A 287 17.27 -1.59 -0.97
CA ILE A 287 17.39 -2.28 0.32
C ILE A 287 16.02 -2.83 0.72
N ALA A 288 15.98 -4.08 1.20
CA ALA A 288 14.74 -4.73 1.59
C ALA A 288 14.08 -4.04 2.80
N THR A 289 12.77 -3.80 2.71
CA THR A 289 11.93 -3.23 3.77
C THR A 289 11.42 -4.26 4.78
N GLN A 290 11.70 -5.55 4.54
CA GLN A 290 11.25 -6.67 5.36
C GLN A 290 9.71 -6.81 5.48
N GLY A 291 8.96 -6.19 4.58
CA GLY A 291 7.50 -6.31 4.53
C GLY A 291 6.92 -5.68 3.27
N ALA A 292 5.60 -5.45 3.28
CA ALA A 292 4.86 -4.76 2.23
C ALA A 292 4.81 -3.25 2.52
N PRO A 293 5.71 -2.43 1.96
CA PRO A 293 5.84 -1.04 2.35
C PRO A 293 4.65 -0.21 1.83
N SER A 294 4.06 0.61 2.70
CA SER A 294 2.87 1.42 2.38
C SER A 294 3.19 2.91 2.29
N ASP A 295 3.99 3.44 3.22
CA ASP A 295 4.30 4.85 3.34
C ASP A 295 5.72 5.07 3.94
N ILE A 296 6.28 6.28 3.78
CA ILE A 296 7.64 6.64 4.19
C ILE A 296 7.72 8.07 4.70
N ALA A 297 8.47 8.29 5.78
CA ALA A 297 8.83 9.61 6.29
C ALA A 297 10.31 9.67 6.68
N MET A 298 10.88 10.88 6.72
CA MET A 298 12.27 11.12 7.11
C MET A 298 12.31 12.10 8.29
N GLU A 299 13.19 11.81 9.26
CA GLU A 299 13.56 12.74 10.33
C GLU A 299 14.63 13.72 9.84
N ASP A 300 14.64 14.93 10.40
CA ASP A 300 15.74 15.92 10.25
C ASP A 300 17.14 15.36 10.60
N SER A 301 17.19 14.27 11.37
CA SER A 301 18.43 13.58 11.73
C SER A 301 19.02 12.75 10.58
N GLY A 302 18.29 12.60 9.47
CA GLY A 302 18.65 11.74 8.35
C GLY A 302 18.18 10.29 8.51
N ARG A 303 17.26 9.99 9.42
CA ARG A 303 16.71 8.63 9.61
C ARG A 303 15.38 8.47 8.87
N LEU A 304 15.23 7.39 8.12
CA LEU A 304 14.01 7.07 7.37
C LEU A 304 13.16 6.04 8.11
N TRP A 305 11.85 6.21 8.07
CA TRP A 305 10.89 5.27 8.64
C TRP A 305 9.90 4.83 7.58
N VAL A 306 9.71 3.51 7.44
CA VAL A 306 8.82 2.91 6.45
C VAL A 306 7.81 2.03 7.16
N THR A 307 6.52 2.24 6.89
CA THR A 307 5.44 1.38 7.38
C THR A 307 5.29 0.16 6.49
N ASN A 308 5.14 -1.02 7.09
CA ASN A 308 4.82 -2.27 6.41
C ASN A 308 3.41 -2.73 6.78
N GLN A 309 2.52 -2.72 5.79
CA GLN A 309 1.08 -2.84 6.01
C GLN A 309 0.67 -4.20 6.61
N PHE A 310 1.11 -5.31 6.02
CA PHE A 310 0.63 -6.63 6.41
C PHE A 310 1.38 -7.22 7.60
N GLU A 311 2.67 -6.96 7.67
CA GLU A 311 3.55 -7.39 8.74
C GLU A 311 3.26 -6.63 10.04
N GLY A 312 2.68 -5.43 9.93
CA GLY A 312 2.36 -4.58 11.06
C GLY A 312 3.63 -4.10 11.77
N THR A 313 4.62 -3.69 10.98
CA THR A 313 5.90 -3.18 11.43
C THR A 313 6.18 -1.81 10.84
N VAL A 314 7.03 -1.06 11.52
CA VAL A 314 7.68 0.14 10.99
C VAL A 314 9.17 -0.14 11.08
N VAL A 315 9.85 -0.08 9.94
CA VAL A 315 11.29 -0.31 9.86
C VAL A 315 12.00 1.02 9.71
N THR A 316 13.18 1.13 10.32
CA THR A 316 14.00 2.34 10.28
C THR A 316 15.30 2.11 9.52
N PHE A 317 15.74 3.13 8.78
CA PHE A 317 16.98 3.11 8.03
C PHE A 317 17.84 4.33 8.34
N ASP A 318 19.14 4.11 8.45
CA ASP A 318 20.15 5.15 8.32
C ASP A 318 20.23 5.55 6.83
N SER A 319 20.31 6.84 6.53
CA SER A 319 20.35 7.35 5.15
C SER A 319 21.76 7.38 4.53
N ASP A 320 22.83 7.26 5.33
CA ASP A 320 24.19 7.28 4.82
C ASP A 320 25.21 6.46 5.66
N PRO A 321 25.57 5.24 5.22
CA PRO A 321 25.05 4.56 4.04
C PRO A 321 23.60 4.10 4.26
N LEU A 322 22.80 4.00 3.18
CA LEU A 322 21.45 3.45 3.28
C LEU A 322 21.49 2.02 3.85
N ARG A 323 21.06 1.83 5.09
CA ARG A 323 21.02 0.52 5.76
C ARG A 323 19.84 0.42 6.71
N LEU A 324 19.23 -0.76 6.74
CA LEU A 324 18.22 -1.10 7.72
C LEU A 324 18.86 -1.15 9.11
N GLU A 325 18.28 -0.45 10.08
CA GLU A 325 18.76 -0.40 11.46
C GLU A 325 17.93 -1.28 12.39
N ASP A 326 16.60 -1.12 12.38
CA ASP A 326 15.71 -1.72 13.38
C ASP A 326 14.26 -1.84 12.86
N SER A 327 13.42 -2.53 13.63
CA SER A 327 12.01 -2.73 13.37
C SER A 327 11.16 -2.60 14.64
N VAL A 328 10.14 -1.75 14.58
CA VAL A 328 9.13 -1.59 15.63
C VAL A 328 7.84 -2.25 15.16
N SER A 329 7.32 -3.21 15.92
CA SER A 329 6.00 -3.77 15.63
C SER A 329 4.93 -2.77 16.05
N VAL A 330 4.01 -2.40 15.16
CA VAL A 330 2.93 -1.44 15.42
C VAL A 330 1.53 -2.03 15.34
N GLY A 331 1.38 -3.27 14.85
CA GLY A 331 0.06 -3.88 14.66
C GLY A 331 -0.35 -3.84 13.19
N ALA A 332 -1.22 -4.76 12.79
CA ALA A 332 -1.54 -4.97 11.38
C ALA A 332 -2.22 -3.75 10.75
N GLY A 333 -1.90 -3.49 9.48
CA GLY A 333 -2.49 -2.43 8.68
C GLY A 333 -1.78 -1.08 8.79
N ALA A 334 -0.48 -1.03 9.07
CA ALA A 334 0.26 0.23 9.07
C ALA A 334 0.16 0.90 7.68
N THR A 335 -0.52 2.04 7.59
CA THR A 335 -0.97 2.63 6.31
C THR A 335 -0.41 4.03 6.07
N GLY A 336 -0.17 4.81 7.11
CA GLY A 336 0.40 6.15 7.01
C GLY A 336 1.34 6.47 8.15
N ILE A 337 2.31 7.33 7.88
CA ILE A 337 3.33 7.77 8.84
C ILE A 337 3.59 9.27 8.72
N ALA A 338 3.78 9.95 9.85
CA ALA A 338 4.19 11.35 9.90
C ALA A 338 5.20 11.57 11.03
N ILE A 339 6.14 12.48 10.81
CA ILE A 339 7.18 12.82 11.80
C ILE A 339 7.03 14.28 12.16
N GLY A 340 7.08 14.58 13.46
CA GLY A 340 6.98 15.93 13.98
C GLY A 340 6.49 15.95 15.42
N GLU A 341 6.52 17.13 16.04
CA GLU A 341 6.16 17.31 17.47
C GLU A 341 6.95 16.34 18.39
N GLY A 342 8.20 16.06 18.02
CA GLY A 342 9.11 15.20 18.79
C GLY A 342 8.80 13.70 18.76
N ALA A 343 7.98 13.22 17.81
CA ALA A 343 7.67 11.80 17.70
C ALA A 343 7.43 11.36 16.25
N ILE A 344 7.37 10.04 16.07
CA ILE A 344 6.87 9.40 14.86
C ILE A 344 5.44 8.95 15.14
N TRP A 345 4.52 9.31 14.25
CA TRP A 345 3.09 9.05 14.35
C TRP A 345 2.69 8.09 13.25
N VAL A 346 2.09 6.97 13.62
CA VAL A 346 1.75 5.88 12.70
C VAL A 346 0.28 5.55 12.86
N VAL A 347 -0.42 5.42 11.74
CA VAL A 347 -1.79 4.92 11.74
C VAL A 347 -1.86 3.50 11.23
N THR A 348 -2.64 2.68 11.94
CA THR A 348 -2.92 1.29 11.58
C THR A 348 -4.41 1.14 11.26
N GLY A 349 -4.75 0.55 10.12
CA GLY A 349 -6.14 0.47 9.64
C GLY A 349 -6.89 -0.78 10.08
N VAL A 350 -6.18 -1.92 10.20
CA VAL A 350 -6.76 -3.22 10.57
C VAL A 350 -6.92 -3.30 12.09
N GLU A 351 -5.86 -2.99 12.86
CA GLU A 351 -5.93 -2.66 14.29
C GLU A 351 -6.04 -1.13 14.40
N PRO A 352 -7.23 -0.53 14.47
CA PRO A 352 -7.38 0.90 14.30
C PRO A 352 -6.69 1.63 15.44
N ALA A 353 -5.61 2.33 15.14
CA ALA A 353 -4.88 3.07 16.15
C ALA A 353 -4.11 4.25 15.55
N LEU A 354 -3.89 5.25 16.39
CA LEU A 354 -2.82 6.23 16.24
C LEU A 354 -1.74 5.86 17.25
N ILE A 355 -0.55 5.54 16.76
CA ILE A 355 0.57 5.08 17.56
C ILE A 355 1.65 6.15 17.52
N ARG A 356 2.10 6.56 18.70
CA ARG A 356 3.27 7.42 18.89
C ARG A 356 4.49 6.54 19.15
N ILE A 357 5.58 6.79 18.44
CA ILE A 357 6.87 6.12 18.65
C ILE A 357 7.90 7.17 19.01
N ASP A 358 8.65 6.93 20.08
CA ASP A 358 9.80 7.73 20.44
C ASP A 358 10.98 7.42 19.51
N PRO A 359 11.53 8.42 18.78
CA PRO A 359 12.59 8.18 17.79
C PRO A 359 13.93 7.74 18.44
N ALA A 360 14.15 8.05 19.72
CA ALA A 360 15.37 7.73 20.44
C ALA A 360 15.28 6.38 21.17
N THR A 361 14.15 6.06 21.79
CA THR A 361 14.00 4.80 22.56
C THR A 361 13.32 3.69 21.78
N ARG A 362 12.60 4.02 20.69
CA ARG A 362 11.72 3.11 19.93
C ARG A 362 10.54 2.58 20.75
N GLU A 363 10.34 3.14 21.94
CA GLU A 363 9.15 2.84 22.74
C GLU A 363 7.93 3.40 22.02
N LYS A 364 6.89 2.58 21.95
CA LYS A 364 5.62 2.92 21.30
C LYS A 364 4.51 3.02 22.31
N GLU A 365 3.55 3.87 22.01
CA GLU A 365 2.36 4.12 22.81
C GLU A 365 1.16 4.23 21.88
N VAL A 366 0.07 3.53 22.19
CA VAL A 366 -1.20 3.72 21.50
C VAL A 366 -1.84 4.97 22.08
N VAL A 367 -1.94 6.03 21.26
CA VAL A 367 -2.50 7.32 21.66
C VAL A 367 -4.00 7.33 21.48
N LEU A 368 -4.47 6.87 20.32
CA LEU A 368 -5.89 6.66 20.05
C LEU A 368 -6.11 5.22 19.61
N ASP A 369 -7.21 4.61 20.05
CA ASP A 369 -7.58 3.26 19.65
C ASP A 369 -8.82 3.23 18.73
N ALA A 370 -9.39 2.03 18.56
CA ALA A 370 -10.54 1.82 17.70
C ALA A 370 -11.84 2.48 18.20
N ASP A 371 -11.98 2.67 19.52
CA ASP A 371 -13.10 3.37 20.10
C ASP A 371 -12.98 4.88 19.88
N ASP A 372 -11.76 5.41 19.87
CA ASP A 372 -11.50 6.82 19.59
C ASP A 372 -11.63 7.21 18.11
N LEU A 373 -11.16 6.37 17.19
CA LEU A 373 -11.01 6.76 15.78
C LEU A 373 -12.29 6.62 14.93
N GLU A 374 -13.32 5.94 15.43
CA GLU A 374 -14.65 5.73 14.81
C GLU A 374 -14.67 5.02 13.43
N ALA A 375 -13.57 5.01 12.68
CA ALA A 375 -13.39 4.44 11.34
C ALA A 375 -11.92 4.01 11.11
N SER A 376 -11.59 3.61 9.87
CA SER A 376 -10.21 3.26 9.50
C SER A 376 -9.35 4.45 9.21
N PRO A 377 -8.34 4.74 10.05
CA PRO A 377 -7.39 5.75 9.67
C PRO A 377 -6.65 5.24 8.43
N GLN A 378 -6.42 6.17 7.51
CA GLN A 378 -5.70 5.92 6.27
C GLN A 378 -4.52 6.87 6.13
N GLY A 379 -4.63 8.08 6.68
CA GLY A 379 -3.58 9.08 6.64
C GLY A 379 -3.40 9.79 7.98
N VAL A 380 -2.17 10.21 8.23
CA VAL A 380 -1.77 11.04 9.36
C VAL A 380 -0.83 12.13 8.87
N THR A 381 -0.91 13.32 9.45
CA THR A 381 0.04 14.39 9.20
C THR A 381 0.27 15.20 10.47
N VAL A 382 1.38 15.95 10.51
CA VAL A 382 1.73 16.82 11.61
C VAL A 382 1.82 18.25 11.11
N GLY A 383 1.20 19.19 11.83
CA GLY A 383 1.27 20.59 11.45
C GLY A 383 0.34 21.50 12.27
N GLY A 384 0.71 22.78 12.34
CA GLY A 384 -0.02 23.75 13.15
C GLY A 384 0.02 23.45 14.66
N GLY A 385 1.06 22.75 15.13
CA GLY A 385 1.17 22.32 16.53
C GLY A 385 0.28 21.13 16.90
N SER A 386 -0.18 20.35 15.92
CA SER A 386 -1.12 19.25 16.15
C SER A 386 -0.82 18.06 15.25
N VAL A 387 -1.29 16.88 15.67
CA VAL A 387 -1.34 15.67 14.86
C VAL A 387 -2.74 15.54 14.30
N TRP A 388 -2.85 15.28 13.00
CA TRP A 388 -4.13 15.20 12.30
C TRP A 388 -4.29 13.83 11.69
N VAL A 389 -5.42 13.18 11.95
CA VAL A 389 -5.73 11.84 11.45
C VAL A 389 -7.00 11.89 10.62
N VAL A 390 -6.96 11.31 9.42
CA VAL A 390 -8.15 11.07 8.61
C VAL A 390 -8.55 9.61 8.67
N ALA A 391 -9.80 9.36 9.07
CA ALA A 391 -10.40 8.04 9.16
C ALA A 391 -11.80 8.03 8.54
N GLY A 392 -11.94 7.45 7.35
CA GLY A 392 -13.17 7.59 6.55
C GLY A 392 -13.47 9.06 6.30
N ARG A 393 -14.59 9.56 6.83
CA ARG A 393 -14.99 10.98 6.73
C ARG A 393 -14.54 11.83 7.92
N THR A 394 -13.98 11.22 8.95
CA THR A 394 -13.64 11.93 10.19
C THR A 394 -12.24 12.49 10.10
N LEU A 395 -12.10 13.78 10.36
CA LEU A 395 -10.82 14.44 10.60
C LEU A 395 -10.69 14.71 12.11
N THR A 396 -9.67 14.11 12.72
CA THR A 396 -9.40 14.19 14.16
C THR A 396 -8.14 14.99 14.41
N GLN A 397 -8.23 16.02 15.23
CA GLN A 397 -7.11 16.79 15.75
C GLN A 397 -6.67 16.21 17.10
N VAL A 398 -5.38 15.95 17.26
CA VAL A 398 -4.79 15.40 18.47
C VAL A 398 -3.70 16.35 18.96
N ASP A 399 -3.75 16.68 20.25
CA ASP A 399 -2.67 17.40 20.92
C ASP A 399 -1.48 16.44 21.09
N PRO A 400 -0.29 16.75 20.55
CA PRO A 400 0.86 15.86 20.61
C PRO A 400 1.45 15.71 22.02
N THR A 401 1.24 16.70 22.89
CA THR A 401 1.78 16.74 24.26
C THR A 401 0.83 16.07 25.24
N GLU A 402 -0.44 16.47 25.22
CA GLU A 402 -1.49 15.92 26.09
C GLU A 402 -1.97 14.55 25.59
N ARG A 403 -1.76 14.23 24.31
CA ARG A 403 -2.14 12.95 23.68
C ARG A 403 -3.64 12.71 23.75
N GLN A 404 -4.41 13.78 23.56
CA GLN A 404 -5.86 13.79 23.63
C GLN A 404 -6.44 14.39 22.36
N ILE A 405 -7.67 13.99 22.06
CA ILE A 405 -8.43 14.58 20.95
C ILE A 405 -8.86 15.98 21.36
N VAL A 406 -8.41 16.97 20.60
CA VAL A 406 -8.81 18.37 20.76
C VAL A 406 -10.15 18.58 20.07
N HIS A 407 -10.24 18.18 18.79
CA HIS A 407 -11.40 18.39 17.95
C HIS A 407 -11.65 17.25 16.97
N ARG A 408 -12.91 17.08 16.57
CA ARG A 408 -13.32 16.24 15.45
C ARG A 408 -14.21 17.03 14.50
N SER A 409 -14.01 16.83 13.21
CA SER A 409 -14.87 17.36 12.17
C SER A 409 -15.18 16.28 11.13
N ASN A 410 -16.28 16.48 10.40
CA ASN A 410 -16.68 15.57 9.32
C ASN A 410 -16.39 16.22 7.97
N LEU A 411 -15.55 15.56 7.20
CA LEU A 411 -15.33 15.86 5.79
C LEU A 411 -16.54 15.43 4.95
N ARG A 412 -16.59 15.97 3.73
CA ARG A 412 -17.69 15.69 2.80
C ARG A 412 -17.63 14.28 2.21
N PHE A 413 -16.44 13.71 2.08
CA PHE A 413 -16.18 12.42 1.45
C PHE A 413 -15.17 11.61 2.27
N ASP A 414 -15.06 10.31 1.98
CA ASP A 414 -14.04 9.45 2.59
C ASP A 414 -12.65 9.88 2.12
N SER A 415 -11.70 9.95 3.06
CA SER A 415 -10.33 10.39 2.83
C SER A 415 -9.35 9.24 2.85
N GLN A 416 -8.35 9.32 1.96
CA GLN A 416 -7.28 8.34 1.84
C GLN A 416 -5.96 8.83 2.44
N THR A 417 -5.65 10.12 2.29
CA THR A 417 -4.46 10.74 2.86
C THR A 417 -4.76 12.18 3.24
N VAL A 418 -3.87 12.78 4.03
CA VAL A 418 -3.92 14.18 4.45
C VAL A 418 -2.51 14.77 4.50
N ALA A 419 -2.35 16.02 4.06
CA ALA A 419 -1.13 16.79 4.24
C ALA A 419 -1.43 18.13 4.88
N PHE A 420 -0.47 18.66 5.65
CA PHE A 420 -0.53 20.01 6.20
C PHE A 420 0.47 20.92 5.49
N GLY A 421 0.06 22.15 5.19
CA GLY A 421 0.96 23.20 4.71
C GLY A 421 0.20 24.46 4.33
N GLU A 422 0.93 25.58 4.26
CA GLU A 422 0.35 26.91 3.97
C GLU A 422 -0.82 27.28 4.91
N GLY A 423 -0.82 26.75 6.14
CA GLY A 423 -1.88 26.98 7.15
C GLY A 423 -3.14 26.12 7.00
N PHE A 424 -3.18 25.19 6.03
CA PHE A 424 -4.34 24.37 5.74
C PHE A 424 -4.00 22.87 5.78
N LEU A 425 -5.03 22.07 6.07
CA LEU A 425 -5.02 20.64 5.82
C LEU A 425 -5.62 20.35 4.45
N TRP A 426 -5.07 19.38 3.75
CA TRP A 426 -5.48 18.96 2.42
C TRP A 426 -5.76 17.46 2.46
N ALA A 427 -7.04 17.08 2.38
CA ALA A 427 -7.47 15.70 2.48
C ALA A 427 -7.97 15.18 1.13
N VAL A 428 -7.39 14.08 0.64
CA VAL A 428 -7.66 13.54 -0.70
C VAL A 428 -8.83 12.56 -0.68
N HIS A 429 -9.72 12.65 -1.68
CA HIS A 429 -10.93 11.84 -1.79
C HIS A 429 -11.05 11.13 -3.15
N GLY A 430 -10.30 10.03 -3.32
CA GLY A 430 -10.23 9.26 -4.57
C GLY A 430 -11.58 8.92 -5.19
N GLY A 431 -12.57 8.50 -4.40
CA GLY A 431 -13.89 8.09 -4.90
C GLY A 431 -14.81 9.24 -5.35
N SER A 432 -14.37 10.49 -5.24
CA SER A 432 -15.16 11.68 -5.60
C SER A 432 -14.43 12.66 -6.51
N ASP A 433 -13.17 12.37 -6.86
CA ASP A 433 -12.31 13.24 -7.65
C ASP A 433 -12.19 14.66 -7.06
N THR A 434 -12.08 14.73 -5.72
CA THR A 434 -11.94 16.00 -4.98
C THR A 434 -10.82 15.95 -3.93
N VAL A 435 -10.38 17.13 -3.51
CA VAL A 435 -9.58 17.35 -2.30
C VAL A 435 -10.29 18.36 -1.41
N SER A 436 -10.40 18.06 -0.11
CA SER A 436 -10.88 19.04 0.86
C SER A 436 -9.72 19.88 1.36
N LYS A 437 -9.84 21.20 1.21
CA LYS A 437 -9.02 22.18 1.92
C LYS A 437 -9.71 22.53 3.23
N VAL A 438 -9.04 22.33 4.35
CA VAL A 438 -9.57 22.56 5.70
C VAL A 438 -8.71 23.59 6.42
N ASP A 439 -9.34 24.64 6.92
CA ASP A 439 -8.69 25.62 7.79
C ASP A 439 -8.40 24.97 9.15
N ALA A 440 -7.12 24.91 9.53
CA ALA A 440 -6.69 24.17 10.72
C ALA A 440 -7.16 24.83 12.04
N GLY A 441 -7.48 26.12 12.03
CA GLY A 441 -7.95 26.84 13.22
C GLY A 441 -9.48 26.78 13.39
N THR A 442 -10.23 26.82 12.29
CA THR A 442 -11.70 26.88 12.31
C THR A 442 -12.39 25.56 11.93
N LEU A 443 -11.63 24.61 11.38
CA LEU A 443 -12.11 23.33 10.85
C LEU A 443 -13.15 23.45 9.73
N GLN A 444 -13.24 24.62 9.10
CA GLN A 444 -14.07 24.81 7.92
C GLN A 444 -13.42 24.15 6.72
N ALA A 445 -14.18 23.27 6.06
CA ALA A 445 -13.72 22.49 4.91
C ALA A 445 -14.42 22.93 3.62
N VAL A 446 -13.65 23.09 2.56
CA VAL A 446 -14.14 23.32 1.19
C VAL A 446 -13.62 22.19 0.30
N ALA A 447 -14.53 21.50 -0.38
CA ALA A 447 -14.17 20.48 -1.36
C ALA A 447 -13.87 21.12 -2.72
N ILE A 448 -12.70 20.85 -3.27
CA ILE A 448 -12.17 21.39 -4.52
C ILE A 448 -12.08 20.24 -5.53
N PRO A 449 -12.74 20.32 -6.70
CA PRO A 449 -12.59 19.33 -7.76
C PRO A 449 -11.16 19.30 -8.31
N VAL A 450 -10.65 18.09 -8.56
CA VAL A 450 -9.33 17.84 -9.17
C VAL A 450 -9.49 16.83 -10.33
N GLY A 451 -8.40 16.19 -10.78
CA GLY A 451 -8.45 15.12 -11.78
C GLY A 451 -8.93 13.79 -11.19
N ASN A 452 -9.11 12.78 -12.05
CA ASN A 452 -9.65 11.48 -11.67
C ASN A 452 -8.68 10.61 -10.86
N GLY A 453 -9.23 9.93 -9.86
CA GLY A 453 -8.49 9.05 -8.96
C GLY A 453 -7.37 9.79 -8.23
N PRO A 454 -7.67 10.91 -7.54
CA PRO A 454 -6.67 11.61 -6.75
C PRO A 454 -6.18 10.67 -5.64
N ARG A 455 -4.86 10.56 -5.50
CA ARG A 455 -4.23 9.51 -4.69
C ARG A 455 -3.37 10.06 -3.56
N ASP A 456 -2.55 11.05 -3.86
CA ASP A 456 -1.60 11.62 -2.90
C ASP A 456 -1.55 13.15 -2.99
N VAL A 457 -1.14 13.80 -1.91
CA VAL A 457 -1.04 15.25 -1.81
C VAL A 457 0.21 15.69 -1.04
N ALA A 458 0.88 16.72 -1.55
CA ALA A 458 1.94 17.43 -0.85
C ALA A 458 1.74 18.94 -0.94
N VAL A 459 2.26 19.68 0.03
CA VAL A 459 2.08 21.13 0.10
C VAL A 459 3.44 21.80 0.21
N GLY A 460 3.68 22.79 -0.64
CA GLY A 460 4.93 23.54 -0.65
C GLY A 460 5.06 24.39 -1.91
N GLY A 461 6.02 25.32 -1.91
CA GLY A 461 6.19 26.26 -3.02
C GLY A 461 4.96 27.16 -3.23
N GLY A 462 4.19 27.43 -2.16
CA GLY A 462 2.97 28.24 -2.22
C GLY A 462 1.76 27.53 -2.85
N SER A 463 1.76 26.20 -2.96
CA SER A 463 0.66 25.45 -3.57
C SER A 463 0.47 24.07 -2.94
N ALA A 464 -0.74 23.53 -3.09
CA ALA A 464 -1.00 22.11 -2.87
C ALA A 464 -0.93 21.36 -4.19
N TRP A 465 -0.32 20.17 -4.17
CA TRP A 465 -0.02 19.36 -5.35
C TRP A 465 -0.66 18.00 -5.18
N VAL A 466 -1.55 17.62 -6.08
CA VAL A 466 -2.38 16.40 -5.96
C VAL A 466 -2.16 15.49 -7.16
N THR A 467 -1.73 14.26 -6.92
CA THR A 467 -1.57 13.25 -7.99
C THR A 467 -2.91 12.66 -8.37
N ASN A 468 -3.23 12.62 -9.67
CA ASN A 468 -4.48 12.07 -10.21
C ASN A 468 -4.12 10.84 -11.05
N SER A 469 -4.18 9.69 -10.38
CA SER A 469 -3.53 8.45 -10.83
C SER A 469 -4.22 7.81 -12.04
N GLU A 470 -5.51 8.05 -12.23
CA GLU A 470 -6.29 7.53 -13.37
C GLU A 470 -6.14 8.43 -14.60
N ASP A 471 -6.00 9.75 -14.40
CA ASP A 471 -5.84 10.72 -15.48
C ASP A 471 -4.40 10.86 -16.00
N GLY A 472 -3.40 10.53 -15.17
CA GLY A 472 -2.01 10.80 -15.51
C GLY A 472 -1.65 12.28 -15.38
N THR A 473 -2.23 12.97 -14.40
CA THR A 473 -2.06 14.41 -14.19
C THR A 473 -1.73 14.74 -12.74
N VAL A 474 -1.15 15.92 -12.51
CA VAL A 474 -0.98 16.52 -11.20
C VAL A 474 -1.78 17.81 -11.17
N SER A 475 -2.59 18.01 -10.13
CA SER A 475 -3.35 19.24 -9.92
C SER A 475 -2.57 20.13 -8.96
N ARG A 476 -2.23 21.35 -9.40
CA ARG A 476 -1.66 22.40 -8.57
C ARG A 476 -2.79 23.33 -8.12
N ILE A 477 -2.93 23.54 -6.82
CA ILE A 477 -4.01 24.32 -6.23
C ILE A 477 -3.42 25.53 -5.50
N ASP A 478 -3.90 26.73 -5.83
CA ASP A 478 -3.58 27.95 -5.11
C ASP A 478 -4.35 27.96 -3.77
N PRO A 479 -3.67 28.00 -2.61
CA PRO A 479 -4.33 27.96 -1.31
C PRO A 479 -5.19 29.19 -1.04
N SER A 480 -4.94 30.34 -1.65
CA SER A 480 -5.71 31.56 -1.39
C SER A 480 -7.00 31.63 -2.22
N SER A 481 -6.94 31.23 -3.49
CA SER A 481 -8.05 31.35 -4.44
C SER A 481 -8.82 30.04 -4.67
N ASN A 482 -8.24 28.90 -4.30
CA ASN A 482 -8.67 27.54 -4.67
C ASN A 482 -8.65 27.29 -6.20
N GLU A 483 -7.92 28.10 -6.97
CA GLU A 483 -7.76 27.89 -8.41
C GLU A 483 -6.91 26.64 -8.67
N VAL A 484 -7.36 25.82 -9.62
CA VAL A 484 -6.72 24.54 -9.95
C VAL A 484 -6.11 24.62 -11.35
N SER A 485 -4.80 24.36 -11.42
CA SER A 485 -4.05 24.17 -12.66
C SER A 485 -3.70 22.71 -12.85
N THR A 486 -3.95 22.16 -14.04
CA THR A 486 -3.66 20.75 -14.34
C THR A 486 -2.37 20.61 -15.14
N ILE A 487 -1.44 19.80 -14.62
CA ILE A 487 -0.16 19.48 -15.26
C ILE A 487 -0.23 18.03 -15.75
N ARG A 488 0.06 17.82 -17.04
CA ARG A 488 0.13 16.45 -17.58
C ARG A 488 1.49 15.86 -17.25
N VAL A 489 1.47 14.70 -16.61
CA VAL A 489 2.68 13.93 -16.30
C VAL A 489 2.70 12.58 -17.01
N GLY A 490 1.57 12.12 -17.56
CA GLY A 490 1.49 10.82 -18.20
C GLY A 490 1.41 9.67 -17.19
N HIS A 491 1.21 8.45 -17.71
CA HIS A 491 1.05 7.21 -16.96
C HIS A 491 0.20 7.35 -15.68
N SER A 492 0.62 6.79 -14.53
CA SER A 492 -0.13 6.82 -13.27
C SER A 492 0.71 7.45 -12.15
N PRO A 493 0.54 8.76 -11.85
CA PRO A 493 1.24 9.40 -10.74
C PRO A 493 0.73 8.84 -9.42
N ARG A 494 1.66 8.42 -8.56
CA ARG A 494 1.37 7.71 -7.31
C ARG A 494 1.65 8.49 -6.05
N ALA A 495 2.75 9.24 -6.07
CA ALA A 495 3.22 9.97 -4.92
C ALA A 495 3.82 11.31 -5.35
N VAL A 496 3.75 12.30 -4.47
CA VAL A 496 4.28 13.65 -4.70
C VAL A 496 4.95 14.17 -3.44
N SER A 497 6.06 14.87 -3.62
CA SER A 497 6.76 15.56 -2.54
C SER A 497 7.29 16.89 -3.04
N VAL A 498 7.45 17.88 -2.15
CA VAL A 498 7.83 19.24 -2.52
C VAL A 498 8.99 19.70 -1.65
N GLU A 499 10.06 20.19 -2.27
CA GLU A 499 11.20 20.74 -1.56
C GLU A 499 11.84 21.85 -2.39
N ASN A 500 12.22 22.96 -1.74
CA ASN A 500 13.03 24.04 -2.34
C ASN A 500 12.51 24.54 -3.72
N GLY A 501 11.19 24.68 -3.87
CA GLY A 501 10.56 25.13 -5.11
C GLY A 501 10.57 24.10 -6.25
N SER A 502 10.94 22.86 -5.96
CA SER A 502 10.81 21.70 -6.85
C SER A 502 9.72 20.77 -6.34
N VAL A 503 8.92 20.24 -7.27
CA VAL A 503 7.91 19.22 -6.99
C VAL A 503 8.38 17.92 -7.64
N PHE A 504 8.58 16.90 -6.82
CA PHE A 504 8.95 15.57 -7.29
C PHE A 504 7.70 14.71 -7.35
N VAL A 505 7.51 14.01 -8.48
CA VAL A 505 6.35 13.16 -8.73
C VAL A 505 6.81 11.78 -9.13
N ALA A 506 6.40 10.77 -8.37
CA ALA A 506 6.62 9.38 -8.74
C ALA A 506 5.51 8.89 -9.65
N VAL A 507 5.88 8.37 -10.83
CA VAL A 507 4.95 7.87 -11.84
C VAL A 507 5.18 6.38 -12.04
N ALA A 508 4.14 5.57 -11.83
CA ALA A 508 4.14 4.16 -12.16
C ALA A 508 3.48 3.91 -13.52
N ARG A 509 3.73 2.75 -14.12
CA ARG A 509 2.98 2.32 -15.29
C ARG A 509 1.49 2.13 -14.93
N ARG A 510 0.60 2.51 -15.87
CA ARG A 510 -0.84 2.24 -15.79
C ARG A 510 -1.16 0.75 -15.75
#